data_AF-A0A4Q7VE57-F1
#
_entry.id   AF-A0A4Q7VE57-F1
#
_cell.length_a   1.000
_cell.length_b   1.000
_cell.length_c   1.000
_cell.angle_alpha   90.00
_cell.angle_beta   90.00
_cell.angle_gamma   90.00
#
_symmetry.space_group_name_H-M   'P 1'
#
loop_
_entity.id
_entity.type
_entity.pdbx_description
1 polymer ?
#
loop_
_entity_poly.entity_id
_entity_poly.type
_entity_poly.pdbx_seq_one_letter_code
_entity_poly.pdbx_strand_id
1 'polypeptide(L)'
;MRELCIPLPINVGAELTEVEVKIESKNLKCLYRLESFPWEVGEHDIKDGITEDLLKIYQLKKTIADYDKTWELMQIYPPIEAAKIIQILFRKKQ
;
A
#
# COMPACT_ATOMS: atom_id res chain seq x y z
N MET A 1 -19.50 14.05 -10.84
CA MET A 1 -18.24 13.84 -10.09
C MET A 1 -17.11 14.20 -11.03
N ARG A 2 -16.25 15.17 -10.69
CA ARG A 2 -15.07 15.55 -11.49
C ARG A 2 -13.86 15.02 -10.74
N GLU A 3 -13.31 13.90 -11.19
CA GLU A 3 -12.14 13.27 -10.59
C GLU A 3 -10.88 13.69 -11.33
N LEU A 4 -9.81 13.97 -10.59
CA LEU A 4 -8.48 14.26 -11.15
C LEU A 4 -7.51 13.20 -10.63
N CYS A 5 -7.10 12.29 -11.52
CA CYS A 5 -6.11 11.26 -11.21
C CYS A 5 -4.73 11.78 -11.58
N ILE A 6 -3.88 11.99 -10.58
CA ILE A 6 -2.48 12.40 -10.77
C ILE A 6 -1.61 11.14 -10.60
N PRO A 7 -0.90 10.68 -11.65
CA PRO A 7 0.05 9.60 -11.50
C PRO A 7 1.21 10.08 -10.63
N LEU A 8 1.44 9.39 -9.51
CA LEU A 8 2.56 9.69 -8.63
C LEU A 8 3.75 8.84 -9.07
N PRO A 9 4.89 9.45 -9.46
CA PRO A 9 6.11 8.71 -9.75
C PRO A 9 6.75 8.28 -8.43
N ILE A 10 6.15 7.28 -7.77
CA ILE A 10 6.66 6.78 -6.49
C ILE A 10 7.65 5.66 -6.79
N ASN A 11 8.91 5.89 -6.44
CA ASN A 11 9.93 4.85 -6.50
C ASN A 11 9.79 3.89 -5.31
N VAL A 12 10.07 2.61 -5.56
CA VAL A 12 10.14 1.59 -4.51
C VAL A 12 11.25 1.98 -3.52
N GLY A 13 10.91 2.12 -2.24
CA GLY A 13 11.84 2.58 -1.20
C GLY A 13 11.91 4.10 -1.01
N ALA A 14 11.06 4.89 -1.69
CA ALA A 14 10.91 6.30 -1.37
C ALA A 14 10.21 6.48 -0.02
N GLU A 15 10.86 7.17 0.92
CA GLU A 15 10.35 7.32 2.30
C GLU A 15 9.05 8.15 2.39
N LEU A 16 8.84 9.08 1.45
CA LEU A 16 7.69 9.99 1.44
C LEU A 16 7.55 10.70 0.08
N THR A 17 6.32 10.87 -0.40
CA THR A 17 6.00 11.73 -1.56
C THR A 17 4.95 12.75 -1.15
N GLU A 18 5.27 14.04 -1.28
CA GLU A 18 4.33 15.13 -1.03
C GLU A 18 3.67 15.59 -2.34
N VAL A 19 2.35 15.78 -2.29
CA VAL A 19 1.55 16.30 -3.40
C VAL A 19 0.82 17.54 -2.91
N GLU A 20 1.15 18.68 -3.51
CA GLU A 20 0.43 19.94 -3.29
C GLU A 20 -0.46 20.24 -4.49
N VAL A 21 -1.77 20.33 -4.24
CA VAL A 21 -2.77 20.71 -5.24
C VAL A 21 -3.32 22.07 -4.87
N LYS A 22 -3.19 23.03 -5.78
CA LYS A 22 -3.78 24.36 -5.65
C LYS A 22 -5.04 24.45 -6.51
N ILE A 23 -6.18 24.65 -5.86
CA ILE A 23 -7.48 24.92 -6.51
C ILE A 23 -7.91 26.31 -6.09
N GLU A 24 -7.92 27.24 -7.04
CA GLU A 24 -8.17 28.66 -6.79
C GLU A 24 -7.24 29.23 -5.71
N SER A 25 -7.78 29.65 -4.56
CA SER A 25 -7.06 30.19 -3.40
C SER A 25 -6.79 29.16 -2.30
N LYS A 26 -7.18 27.89 -2.49
CA LYS A 26 -6.97 26.81 -1.53
C LYS A 26 -5.79 25.94 -1.95
N ASN A 27 -4.86 25.75 -1.03
CA ASN A 27 -3.80 24.74 -1.16
C ASN A 27 -4.19 23.52 -0.33
N LEU A 28 -4.24 22.36 -0.98
CA LEU A 28 -4.38 21.07 -0.33
C LEU A 28 -3.02 20.37 -0.38
N LYS A 29 -2.46 20.04 0.78
CA LYS A 29 -1.25 19.24 0.88
C LYS A 29 -1.62 17.83 1.31
N CYS A 30 -1.17 16.85 0.54
CA CYS A 30 -1.36 15.44 0.82
C CYS A 30 0.00 14.76 0.85
N LEU A 31 0.23 13.97 1.90
CA LEU A 31 1.43 13.16 2.01
C LEU A 31 1.08 11.71 1.69
N TYR A 32 1.84 11.13 0.78
CA TYR A 32 1.71 9.75 0.33
C TYR A 32 2.98 8.97 0.65
N ARG A 33 2.83 7.67 0.92
CA ARG A 33 3.94 6.76 1.12
C ARG A 33 3.64 5.41 0.48
N LEU A 34 4.60 4.89 -0.26
CA LEU A 34 4.54 3.53 -0.80
C LEU A 34 5.42 2.62 0.06
N GLU A 35 4.78 1.68 0.74
CA GLU A 35 5.46 0.71 1.59
C GLU A 35 5.53 -0.65 0.90
N SER A 36 6.61 -1.39 1.19
CA SER A 36 6.81 -2.75 0.70
C SER A 36 6.82 -3.71 1.89
N PHE A 37 5.93 -4.69 1.86
CA PHE A 37 5.82 -5.69 2.92
C PHE A 37 6.14 -7.09 2.39
N PRO A 38 6.65 -8.00 3.23
CA PRO A 38 6.78 -9.41 2.86
C PRO A 38 5.43 -9.99 2.40
N TRP A 39 5.46 -10.73 1.31
CA TRP A 39 4.31 -11.43 0.75
C TRP A 39 4.46 -12.96 0.81
N GLU A 40 5.66 -13.47 1.05
CA GLU A 40 5.90 -14.90 1.21
C GLU A 40 5.46 -15.38 2.60
N VAL A 41 4.75 -16.51 2.62
CA VAL A 41 4.45 -17.26 3.85
C VAL A 41 5.47 -18.38 3.97
N GLY A 42 5.99 -18.61 5.19
CA GLY A 42 7.01 -19.65 5.40
C GLY A 42 6.50 -21.04 5.05
N GLU A 43 7.38 -21.90 4.53
CA GLU A 43 7.08 -23.24 3.98
C GLU A 43 6.56 -24.29 4.98
N HIS A 44 6.19 -23.91 6.20
CA HIS A 44 5.82 -24.88 7.23
C HIS A 44 4.42 -25.45 6.95
N ASP A 45 4.37 -26.71 6.53
CA ASP A 45 3.19 -27.58 6.42
C ASP A 45 2.05 -27.14 5.48
N ILE A 46 2.30 -26.22 4.55
CA ILE A 46 1.32 -25.82 3.53
C ILE A 46 1.40 -26.81 2.36
N LYS A 47 0.39 -27.66 2.19
CA LYS A 47 0.34 -28.71 1.15
C LYS A 47 -0.51 -28.33 -0.07
N ASP A 48 -1.26 -27.23 -0.02
CA ASP A 48 -2.08 -26.75 -1.12
C ASP A 48 -1.98 -25.22 -1.28
N GLY A 49 -2.12 -24.74 -2.52
CA GLY A 49 -2.02 -23.31 -2.84
C GLY A 49 -3.14 -22.46 -2.25
N ILE A 50 -4.28 -23.07 -1.92
CA ILE A 50 -5.42 -22.35 -1.32
C ILE A 50 -5.06 -21.91 0.11
N THR A 51 -4.48 -22.79 0.91
CA THR A 51 -4.04 -22.47 2.26
C THR A 51 -2.93 -21.41 2.24
N GLU A 52 -2.03 -21.49 1.26
CA GLU A 52 -1.00 -20.47 1.04
C GLU A 52 -1.59 -19.08 0.81
N ASP A 53 -2.53 -18.97 -0.14
CA ASP A 53 -3.18 -17.70 -0.48
C ASP A 53 -3.97 -17.12 0.69
N LEU A 54 -4.68 -17.97 1.45
CA LEU A 54 -5.41 -17.54 2.63
C LEU A 54 -4.47 -17.00 3.72
N LEU A 55 -3.31 -17.63 3.92
CA LEU A 55 -2.30 -17.17 4.86
C LEU A 55 -1.70 -15.83 4.42
N LYS A 56 -1.41 -15.65 3.13
CA LYS A 56 -0.93 -14.37 2.57
C LYS A 56 -1.95 -13.26 2.80
N ILE A 57 -3.22 -13.52 2.52
CA ILE A 57 -4.32 -12.57 2.77
C ILE A 57 -4.43 -12.24 4.26
N TYR A 58 -4.30 -13.23 5.15
CA TYR A 58 -4.33 -13.01 6.58
C TYR A 58 -3.17 -12.12 7.05
N GLN A 59 -1.94 -12.41 6.60
CA GLN A 59 -0.76 -11.59 6.92
C GLN A 59 -0.93 -10.16 6.43
N LEU A 60 -1.42 -9.95 5.21
CA LEU A 60 -1.68 -8.61 4.68
C LEU A 60 -2.70 -7.83 5.49
N LYS A 61 -3.82 -8.47 5.86
CA LYS A 61 -4.82 -7.84 6.73
C LYS A 61 -4.23 -7.43 8.07
N LYS A 62 -3.39 -8.30 8.65
CA LYS A 62 -2.69 -8.01 9.91
C LYS A 62 -1.72 -6.84 9.75
N THR A 63 -0.88 -6.87 8.72
CA THR A 63 0.07 -5.79 8.39
C THR A 63 -0.63 -4.45 8.23
N ILE A 64 -1.76 -4.40 7.51
CA ILE A 64 -2.55 -3.17 7.35
C ILE A 64 -3.15 -2.70 8.69
N ALA A 65 -3.65 -3.63 9.51
CA ALA A 65 -4.27 -3.31 10.80
C ALA A 65 -3.25 -2.81 11.84
N ASP A 66 -2.04 -3.36 11.82
CA ASP A 66 -0.95 -3.02 12.73
C ASP A 66 -0.15 -1.78 12.25
N TYR A 67 -0.38 -1.32 11.03
CA TYR A 67 0.28 -0.13 10.48
C TYR A 67 -0.13 1.17 11.22
N ASP A 68 0.67 2.22 11.03
CA ASP A 68 0.48 3.52 11.68
C ASP A 68 -0.93 4.09 11.41
N LYS A 69 -1.71 4.28 12.47
CA LYS A 69 -3.10 4.75 12.43
C LYS A 69 -3.26 6.19 11.94
N THR A 70 -2.17 6.97 11.93
CA THR A 70 -2.14 8.32 11.34
C THR A 70 -2.13 8.28 9.82
N TRP A 71 -1.96 7.10 9.23
CA TRP A 71 -2.04 6.84 7.81
C TRP A 71 -3.33 6.08 7.45
N GLU A 72 -3.76 6.24 6.22
CA GLU A 72 -4.95 5.63 5.63
C GLU A 72 -4.54 4.82 4.40
N LEU A 73 -5.06 3.59 4.30
CA LEU A 73 -4.88 2.73 3.14
C LEU A 73 -5.58 3.35 1.92
N MET A 74 -4.82 3.58 0.85
CA MET A 74 -5.37 4.09 -0.41
C MET A 74 -5.46 3.00 -1.47
N GLN A 75 -4.40 2.20 -1.64
CA GLN A 75 -4.34 1.19 -2.69
C GLN A 75 -3.39 0.06 -2.32
N ILE A 76 -3.77 -1.17 -2.68
CA ILE A 76 -2.91 -2.35 -2.65
C ILE A 76 -2.57 -2.65 -4.11
N TYR A 77 -1.28 -2.70 -4.43
CA TYR A 77 -0.84 -3.08 -5.77
C TYR A 77 -0.87 -4.60 -5.91
N PRO A 78 -1.38 -5.13 -7.04
CA PRO A 78 -1.42 -6.56 -7.25
C PRO A 78 0.01 -7.12 -7.25
N PRO A 79 0.30 -8.15 -6.44
CA PRO A 79 1.59 -8.82 -6.50
C PRO A 79 1.74 -9.50 -7.87
N ILE A 80 2.95 -9.47 -8.43
CA ILE A 80 3.30 -10.27 -9.60
C ILE A 80 3.38 -11.76 -9.22
N GLU A 81 3.37 -12.64 -10.23
CA GLU A 81 3.56 -14.08 -10.02
C GLU A 81 4.91 -14.33 -9.30
N ALA A 82 4.90 -15.15 -8.25
CA ALA A 82 6.05 -15.36 -7.36
C ALA A 82 6.63 -14.08 -6.70
N ALA A 83 5.81 -13.04 -6.49
CA ALA A 83 6.25 -11.84 -5.79
C ALA A 83 6.67 -12.15 -4.34
N LYS A 84 7.81 -11.62 -3.93
CA LYS A 84 8.29 -11.70 -2.55
C LYS A 84 7.75 -10.61 -1.65
N ILE A 85 7.31 -9.53 -2.28
CA ILE A 85 6.83 -8.32 -1.62
C ILE A 85 5.51 -7.88 -2.23
N ILE A 86 4.69 -7.24 -1.41
CA ILE A 86 3.48 -6.54 -1.84
C ILE A 86 3.64 -5.06 -1.53
N GLN A 87 3.16 -4.22 -2.45
CA GLN A 87 3.25 -2.78 -2.30
C GLN A 87 1.91 -2.18 -1.92
N ILE A 88 1.94 -1.26 -0.97
CA ILE A 88 0.75 -0.61 -0.43
C ILE A 88 0.97 0.89 -0.38
N LEU A 89 0.05 1.64 -0.99
CA LEU A 89 0.02 3.10 -0.95
C LEU A 89 -0.81 3.55 0.25
N PHE A 90 -0.21 4.39 1.07
CA PHE A 90 -0.88 5.07 2.17
C PHE A 90 -0.90 6.58 1.96
N ARG A 91 -1.91 7.23 2.53
CA ARG A 91 -2.03 8.69 2.65
C ARG A 91 -2.05 9.09 4.11
N LYS A 92 -1.34 10.15 4.49
CA LYS A 92 -1.42 10.69 5.86
C LYS A 92 -2.79 11.34 6.08
N LYS A 93 -3.45 11.01 7.18
CA LYS A 93 -4.70 11.65 7.60
C LYS A 93 -4.43 13.12 7.95
N GLN A 94 -5.34 14.00 7.55
CA GLN A 94 -5.34 15.43 7.91
C GLN A 94 -6.04 15.65 9.24
#